data_AF-A0A563F2Y0-F1
#
_entry.id   AF-A0A563F2Y0-F1
#
_cell.length_a   1.000
_cell.length_b   1.000
_cell.length_c   1.000
_cell.angle_alpha   90.00
_cell.angle_beta   90.00
_cell.angle_gamma   90.00
#
_symmetry.space_group_name_H-M   'P 1'
#
loop_
_entity.id
_entity.type
_entity.pdbx_description
1 polymer ?
#
loop_
_entity_poly.entity_id
_entity_poly.type
_entity_poly.pdbx_seq_one_letter_code
_entity_poly.pdbx_strand_id
1 'polypeptide(L)'
;MHALRAPLADPGHVGDQLPQPLRGHVQLQLDVDSGTGDVVRSHVSLLPFGGTVATRSEPSGRTRRPRRKFVVRSCAVEIPTLIERLADPDDWHVVTARLQKLGDAAFDPLVETLASTEDREVAGNAAHAFRGLEVPLGRYVPALTHPHPTVRDHAAYVLQAAGAEALPHAHALLPLLCDEDGDVRRRAGFALEAIGAGVVPLLRELRRTGTVHERRAALVALADVGGPEALDDADRALVERLIRVKLLDEDPEEMHLCGGWYALPTTDQAAVLKAFDLSDAVPVTMRLGAAAWNNDQHASTRDSPHAGCSRVYVSPDFEGWTLVFGRPLDHDGKQVGTRCAELSRAFGAAHWYGMSCGDGWTAWCVAERGEVRRYYDAFASEDQVGEPLPVEEGLMPPHEYPEDDDDRDDCWATTVAAEMSVDIASLAWDVGISGHGLLALTGCGREHGHPRGALEI
;
A
#
# COMPACT_ATOMS: atom_id res chain seq x y z
N MET A 1 76.02 26.78 15.86
CA MET A 1 75.83 27.12 17.28
C MET A 1 74.51 26.53 17.73
N HIS A 2 74.61 25.66 18.73
CA HIS A 2 73.57 24.93 19.50
C HIS A 2 72.58 23.98 18.80
N ALA A 3 72.91 22.69 18.93
CA ALA A 3 72.04 21.53 18.86
C ALA A 3 71.12 21.41 20.09
N LEU A 4 70.04 20.60 20.00
CA LEU A 4 69.82 19.41 20.84
C LEU A 4 68.48 18.68 20.54
N ARG A 5 68.62 17.39 20.19
CA ARG A 5 67.86 16.17 20.59
C ARG A 5 66.32 16.06 20.51
N ALA A 6 65.88 15.01 19.82
CA ALA A 6 64.63 14.25 20.01
C ALA A 6 64.68 13.40 21.34
N PRO A 7 63.58 12.83 21.89
CA PRO A 7 62.90 11.65 21.28
C PRO A 7 61.38 11.42 21.55
N LEU A 8 60.81 10.54 20.71
CA LEU A 8 59.71 9.54 20.84
C LEU A 8 58.86 9.45 22.14
N ALA A 9 57.52 9.41 22.00
CA ALA A 9 56.61 8.32 22.43
C ALA A 9 55.10 8.68 22.26
N ASP A 10 54.34 7.80 21.59
CA ASP A 10 52.87 7.61 21.66
C ASP A 10 52.57 6.60 22.81
N PRO A 11 51.34 6.24 23.29
CA PRO A 11 49.98 6.56 22.83
C PRO A 11 48.93 6.88 23.93
N GLY A 12 47.74 7.35 23.53
CA GLY A 12 46.60 7.50 24.44
C GLY A 12 45.27 7.89 23.78
N HIS A 13 44.46 6.89 23.47
CA HIS A 13 43.02 6.97 23.15
C HIS A 13 42.23 7.76 24.21
N VAL A 14 41.45 8.78 23.82
CA VAL A 14 40.11 9.11 24.35
C VAL A 14 39.35 9.87 23.25
N GLY A 15 38.09 9.50 23.04
CA GLY A 15 37.28 9.83 21.88
C GLY A 15 36.89 11.30 21.70
N ASP A 16 36.72 11.66 20.43
CA ASP A 16 36.07 12.89 20.00
C ASP A 16 34.74 12.54 19.33
N GLN A 17 33.66 12.89 20.02
CA GLN A 17 32.35 13.12 19.42
C GLN A 17 32.44 14.37 18.55
N LEU A 18 32.40 14.20 17.24
CA LEU A 18 32.19 15.30 16.31
C LEU A 18 30.68 15.61 16.17
N PRO A 19 30.29 16.88 16.20
CA PRO A 19 28.88 17.30 16.26
C PRO A 19 28.17 17.13 14.92
N GLN A 20 26.93 16.62 14.97
CA GLN A 20 26.04 16.50 13.82
C GLN A 20 25.62 17.87 13.27
N PRO A 21 25.45 18.03 11.94
CA PRO A 21 24.97 19.27 11.35
C PRO A 21 23.45 19.42 11.56
N LEU A 22 23.08 20.53 12.19
CA LEU A 22 21.71 21.01 12.36
C LEU A 22 21.04 21.23 10.99
N ARG A 23 20.15 20.32 10.58
CA ARG A 23 19.17 20.57 9.52
C ARG A 23 18.07 21.49 10.06
N GLY A 24 18.21 22.79 9.81
CA GLY A 24 17.15 23.76 10.06
C GLY A 24 16.00 23.57 9.09
N HIS A 25 14.89 22.99 9.57
CA HIS A 25 13.61 23.05 8.88
C HIS A 25 13.08 24.48 8.93
N VAL A 26 13.04 25.17 7.78
CA VAL A 26 12.34 26.45 7.64
C VAL A 26 10.84 26.14 7.59
N GLN A 27 10.19 26.27 8.73
CA GLN A 27 8.74 26.20 8.87
C GLN A 27 8.18 27.57 8.49
N LEU A 28 7.56 27.67 7.31
CA LEU A 28 6.79 28.85 6.90
C LEU A 28 5.48 28.88 7.71
N GLN A 29 5.53 29.54 8.85
CA GLN A 29 4.37 29.89 9.67
C GLN A 29 3.76 31.18 9.09
N LEU A 30 2.58 31.09 8.47
CA LEU A 30 1.79 32.26 8.08
C LEU A 30 0.68 32.44 9.11
N ASP A 31 0.90 33.40 10.01
CA ASP A 31 -0.14 33.97 10.88
C ASP A 31 -1.20 34.66 10.00
N VAL A 32 -2.48 34.33 10.24
CA VAL A 32 -3.60 35.15 9.77
C VAL A 32 -4.39 35.56 10.99
N ASP A 33 -4.21 36.82 11.36
CA ASP A 33 -4.95 37.52 12.41
C ASP A 33 -6.05 38.38 11.77
N SER A 34 -7.11 38.65 12.56
CA SER A 34 -8.26 39.54 12.31
C SER A 34 -9.30 39.09 11.25
N GLY A 35 -10.61 39.19 11.42
CA GLY A 35 -11.44 39.78 12.48
C GLY A 35 -12.86 40.03 11.95
N THR A 36 -13.84 39.94 12.85
CA THR A 36 -15.18 40.61 12.85
C THR A 36 -16.20 40.38 11.71
N GLY A 37 -17.46 40.07 12.08
CA GLY A 37 -18.62 40.41 11.25
C GLY A 37 -19.91 39.60 11.45
N ASP A 38 -20.68 39.95 12.48
CA ASP A 38 -22.15 39.97 12.59
C ASP A 38 -23.09 38.85 12.06
N VAL A 39 -23.75 38.21 13.03
CA VAL A 39 -25.21 38.15 13.28
C VAL A 39 -26.17 38.39 12.10
N VAL A 40 -26.93 37.35 11.72
CA VAL A 40 -28.39 37.48 11.49
C VAL A 40 -29.13 36.26 12.04
N ARG A 41 -29.97 36.51 13.05
CA ARG A 41 -31.03 35.61 13.53
C ARG A 41 -32.27 35.78 12.64
N SER A 42 -32.95 34.68 12.32
CA SER A 42 -34.37 34.71 11.96
C SER A 42 -35.09 33.46 12.46
N HIS A 43 -35.93 33.66 13.48
CA HIS A 43 -37.03 32.81 13.95
C HIS A 43 -38.33 33.22 13.23
N VAL A 44 -39.20 32.27 12.85
CA VAL A 44 -40.70 32.30 12.86
C VAL A 44 -41.17 30.86 12.56
N SER A 45 -41.68 30.04 13.52
CA SER A 45 -43.04 29.91 14.10
C SER A 45 -44.16 29.23 13.25
N LEU A 46 -44.33 27.92 13.51
CA LEU A 46 -45.53 27.09 13.81
C LEU A 46 -46.98 27.40 13.34
N LEU A 47 -47.58 26.37 12.69
CA LEU A 47 -48.93 25.72 12.86
C LEU A 47 -50.21 26.39 12.30
N PRO A 48 -51.40 25.71 12.28
CA PRO A 48 -51.79 24.31 11.96
C PRO A 48 -53.08 24.25 11.08
N PHE A 49 -53.59 23.07 10.67
CA PHE A 49 -55.02 22.70 10.42
C PHE A 49 -55.03 21.25 9.86
N GLY A 50 -55.87 20.27 10.19
CA GLY A 50 -57.16 20.19 10.88
C GLY A 50 -58.15 19.41 9.98
N GLY A 51 -58.59 18.21 10.36
CA GLY A 51 -59.64 17.48 9.62
C GLY A 51 -59.91 16.05 10.11
N THR A 52 -61.07 15.86 10.75
CA THR A 52 -61.59 14.61 11.36
C THR A 52 -62.94 14.28 10.72
N VAL A 53 -63.23 13.01 10.34
CA VAL A 53 -64.57 12.38 10.47
C VAL A 53 -64.43 10.86 10.58
N ALA A 54 -65.22 10.26 11.47
CA ALA A 54 -65.28 8.85 11.84
C ALA A 54 -66.52 8.14 11.28
N THR A 55 -66.47 6.80 11.13
CA THR A 55 -67.65 5.92 11.30
C THR A 55 -67.26 4.60 11.97
N ARG A 56 -68.08 4.21 12.95
CA ARG A 56 -68.02 3.05 13.85
C ARG A 56 -68.39 1.72 13.17
N SER A 57 -67.71 0.64 13.56
CA SER A 57 -68.33 -0.67 13.86
C SER A 57 -67.35 -1.59 14.61
N GLU A 58 -67.66 -1.93 15.86
CA GLU A 58 -67.12 -3.07 16.64
C GLU A 58 -68.20 -4.19 16.68
N PRO A 59 -67.96 -5.42 17.19
CA PRO A 59 -66.78 -5.92 17.90
C PRO A 59 -66.30 -7.33 17.46
N SER A 60 -65.04 -7.67 17.75
CA SER A 60 -64.61 -9.07 17.97
C SER A 60 -63.23 -9.10 18.62
N GLY A 61 -63.19 -9.62 19.85
CA GLY A 61 -62.03 -9.55 20.73
C GLY A 61 -60.80 -10.29 20.21
N ARG A 62 -59.67 -9.56 20.20
CA ARG A 62 -58.32 -10.11 20.42
C ARG A 62 -57.45 -8.95 20.91
N THR A 63 -57.09 -8.99 22.19
CA THR A 63 -56.18 -8.05 22.83
C THR A 63 -54.82 -8.06 22.14
N ARG A 64 -54.60 -7.13 21.21
CA ARG A 64 -53.28 -6.84 20.64
C ARG A 64 -52.57 -5.90 21.61
N ARG A 65 -51.75 -6.45 22.51
CA ARG A 65 -50.85 -5.66 23.37
C ARG A 65 -49.88 -4.83 22.51
N PRO A 66 -49.54 -3.58 22.88
CA PRO A 66 -48.63 -2.75 22.11
C PRO A 66 -47.18 -3.22 22.32
N ARG A 67 -46.64 -4.04 21.42
CA ARG A 67 -45.23 -4.51 21.49
C ARG A 67 -44.19 -3.40 21.24
N ARG A 68 -44.55 -2.26 20.65
CA ARG A 68 -43.60 -1.19 20.31
C ARG A 68 -43.08 -0.37 21.50
N LYS A 69 -43.85 -0.20 22.58
CA LYS A 69 -43.41 0.61 23.74
C LYS A 69 -42.55 -0.16 24.75
N PHE A 70 -42.66 -1.49 24.78
CA PHE A 70 -41.94 -2.33 25.75
C PHE A 70 -40.49 -2.63 25.29
N VAL A 71 -40.30 -2.84 23.98
CA VAL A 71 -38.96 -3.12 23.40
C VAL A 71 -38.03 -1.90 23.51
N VAL A 72 -38.52 -0.69 23.19
CA VAL A 72 -37.72 0.55 23.28
C VAL A 72 -37.26 0.85 24.70
N ARG A 73 -38.11 0.56 25.70
CA ARG A 73 -37.80 0.81 27.13
C ARG A 73 -36.83 -0.23 27.72
N SER A 74 -36.80 -1.44 27.14
CA SER A 74 -35.85 -2.50 27.50
C SER A 74 -34.46 -2.23 26.93
N CYS A 75 -34.38 -1.79 25.66
CA CYS A 75 -33.09 -1.49 25.01
C CYS A 75 -32.38 -0.29 25.68
N ALA A 76 -33.15 0.71 26.15
CA ALA A 76 -32.60 1.88 26.85
C ALA A 76 -31.87 1.54 28.16
N VAL A 77 -32.16 0.39 28.77
CA VAL A 77 -31.47 -0.09 29.98
C VAL A 77 -30.44 -1.17 29.62
N GLU A 78 -30.68 -1.96 28.58
CA GLU A 78 -29.79 -3.05 28.13
C GLU A 78 -28.50 -2.52 27.50
N ILE A 79 -28.55 -1.46 26.69
CA ILE A 79 -27.38 -1.00 25.91
C ILE A 79 -26.24 -0.46 26.78
N PRO A 80 -26.47 0.43 27.77
CA PRO A 80 -25.39 0.90 28.65
C PRO A 80 -24.68 -0.26 29.38
N THR A 81 -25.45 -1.24 29.88
CA THR A 81 -24.89 -2.43 30.54
C THR A 81 -24.08 -3.30 29.58
N LEU A 82 -24.49 -3.39 28.31
CA LEU A 82 -23.70 -4.08 27.29
C LEU A 82 -22.40 -3.32 26.99
N ILE A 83 -22.43 -1.99 26.92
CA ILE A 83 -21.23 -1.17 26.68
C ILE A 83 -20.21 -1.34 27.81
N GLU A 84 -20.66 -1.33 29.08
CA GLU A 84 -19.78 -1.56 30.23
C GLU A 84 -19.06 -2.91 30.17
N ARG A 85 -19.71 -3.95 29.61
CA ARG A 85 -19.15 -5.29 29.46
C ARG A 85 -18.22 -5.46 28.25
N LEU A 86 -18.01 -4.43 27.43
CA LEU A 86 -17.01 -4.49 26.36
C LEU A 86 -15.58 -4.59 26.88
N ALA A 87 -15.33 -4.25 28.15
CA ALA A 87 -14.04 -4.41 28.81
C ALA A 87 -13.80 -5.82 29.38
N ASP A 88 -14.80 -6.70 29.33
CA ASP A 88 -14.69 -8.05 29.88
C ASP A 88 -14.08 -9.01 28.84
N PRO A 89 -12.85 -9.53 29.07
CA PRO A 89 -12.16 -10.37 28.10
C PRO A 89 -12.87 -11.71 27.84
N ASP A 90 -13.68 -12.20 28.77
CA ASP A 90 -14.38 -13.49 28.65
C ASP A 90 -15.73 -13.36 27.92
N ASP A 91 -16.24 -12.13 27.71
CA ASP A 91 -17.63 -11.89 27.34
C ASP A 91 -17.82 -10.92 26.16
N TRP A 92 -16.77 -10.19 25.77
CA TRP A 92 -16.85 -9.19 24.71
C TRP A 92 -17.40 -9.72 23.38
N HIS A 93 -17.09 -10.98 23.01
CA HIS A 93 -17.62 -11.60 21.80
C HIS A 93 -19.16 -11.74 21.82
N VAL A 94 -19.74 -12.10 22.97
CA VAL A 94 -21.19 -12.27 23.13
C VAL A 94 -21.88 -10.90 23.16
N VAL A 95 -21.26 -9.95 23.85
CA VAL A 95 -21.73 -8.57 23.97
C VAL A 95 -21.73 -7.86 22.62
N THR A 96 -20.64 -7.94 21.86
CA THR A 96 -20.53 -7.33 20.52
C THR A 96 -21.57 -7.92 19.57
N ALA A 97 -21.72 -9.24 19.51
CA ALA A 97 -22.74 -9.91 18.70
C ALA A 97 -24.18 -9.50 19.09
N ARG A 98 -24.42 -9.21 20.38
CA ARG A 98 -25.71 -8.72 20.85
C ARG A 98 -25.96 -7.28 20.42
N LEU A 99 -24.98 -6.40 20.56
CA LEU A 99 -25.05 -5.00 20.12
C LEU A 99 -25.28 -4.90 18.61
N GLN A 100 -24.59 -5.73 17.82
CA GLN A 100 -24.76 -5.83 16.36
C GLN A 100 -26.22 -6.10 15.96
N LYS A 101 -26.88 -7.05 16.64
CA LYS A 101 -28.30 -7.40 16.44
C LYS A 101 -29.29 -6.35 16.94
N LEU A 102 -28.89 -5.51 17.89
CA LEU A 102 -29.70 -4.36 18.31
C LEU A 102 -29.70 -3.27 17.23
N GLY A 103 -28.71 -3.28 16.33
CA GLY A 103 -28.66 -2.46 15.13
C GLY A 103 -28.74 -0.97 15.47
N ASP A 104 -29.71 -0.27 14.88
CA ASP A 104 -29.84 1.19 14.98
C ASP A 104 -29.92 1.71 16.42
N ALA A 105 -30.51 0.92 17.34
CA ALA A 105 -30.59 1.31 18.75
C ALA A 105 -29.21 1.40 19.42
N ALA A 106 -28.25 0.58 19.00
CA ALA A 106 -26.89 0.57 19.54
C ALA A 106 -25.93 1.52 18.79
N PHE A 107 -26.35 2.12 17.68
CA PHE A 107 -25.49 2.93 16.83
C PHE A 107 -24.92 4.15 17.56
N ASP A 108 -25.76 5.05 18.07
CA ASP A 108 -25.29 6.28 18.71
C ASP A 108 -24.51 6.02 20.01
N PRO A 109 -24.93 5.07 20.88
CA PRO A 109 -24.13 4.69 22.04
C PRO A 109 -22.73 4.15 21.70
N LEU A 110 -22.60 3.41 20.60
CA LEU A 110 -21.29 2.95 20.11
C LEU A 110 -20.46 4.09 19.53
N VAL A 111 -21.07 5.04 18.81
CA VAL A 111 -20.38 6.27 18.36
C VAL A 111 -19.85 7.06 19.54
N GLU A 112 -20.66 7.25 20.58
CA GLU A 112 -20.25 7.94 21.81
C GLU A 112 -19.09 7.21 22.50
N THR A 113 -19.16 5.88 22.58
CA THR A 113 -18.09 5.05 23.16
C THR A 113 -16.79 5.21 22.37
N LEU A 114 -16.84 5.09 21.04
CA LEU A 114 -15.69 5.25 20.15
C LEU A 114 -15.05 6.65 20.21
N ALA A 115 -15.83 7.66 20.56
CA ALA A 115 -15.37 9.05 20.62
C ALA A 115 -14.83 9.47 22.00
N SER A 116 -15.04 8.66 23.04
CA SER A 116 -14.76 9.07 24.43
C SER A 116 -13.91 8.09 25.24
N THR A 117 -13.83 6.82 24.82
CA THR A 117 -13.04 5.82 25.56
C THR A 117 -11.55 6.02 25.35
N GLU A 118 -10.78 5.99 26.45
CA GLU A 118 -9.32 5.95 26.42
C GLU A 118 -8.79 4.50 26.51
N ASP A 119 -9.65 3.53 26.82
CA ASP A 119 -9.30 2.13 26.91
C ASP A 119 -9.21 1.51 25.51
N ARG A 120 -8.02 1.01 25.16
CA ARG A 120 -7.71 0.42 23.85
C ARG A 120 -8.49 -0.87 23.57
N GLU A 121 -8.74 -1.68 24.60
CA GLU A 121 -9.50 -2.93 24.46
C GLU A 121 -10.98 -2.63 24.22
N VAL A 122 -11.54 -1.72 25.04
CA VAL A 122 -12.92 -1.23 24.84
C VAL A 122 -13.08 -0.58 23.46
N ALA A 123 -12.12 0.24 23.03
CA ALA A 123 -12.14 0.86 21.70
C ALA A 123 -12.15 -0.20 20.59
N GLY A 124 -11.30 -1.23 20.69
CA GLY A 124 -11.25 -2.33 19.73
C GLY A 124 -12.56 -3.12 19.66
N ASN A 125 -13.15 -3.42 20.81
CA ASN A 125 -14.40 -4.17 20.92
C ASN A 125 -15.61 -3.34 20.47
N ALA A 126 -15.69 -2.07 20.85
CA ALA A 126 -16.70 -1.13 20.38
C ALA A 126 -16.62 -0.94 18.86
N ALA A 127 -15.40 -0.83 18.31
CA ALA A 127 -15.20 -0.76 16.88
C ALA A 127 -15.69 -2.03 16.18
N HIS A 128 -15.40 -3.21 16.73
CA HIS A 128 -15.89 -4.47 16.20
C HIS A 128 -17.43 -4.54 16.19
N ALA A 129 -18.08 -4.14 17.30
CA ALA A 129 -19.53 -4.04 17.36
C ALA A 129 -20.08 -3.05 16.32
N PHE A 130 -19.53 -1.83 16.29
CA PHE A 130 -19.96 -0.75 15.39
C PHE A 130 -19.90 -1.17 13.92
N ARG A 131 -18.78 -1.78 13.50
CA ARG A 131 -18.59 -2.22 12.11
C ARG A 131 -19.55 -3.33 11.67
N GLY A 132 -20.07 -4.10 12.62
CA GLY A 132 -20.98 -5.22 12.37
C GLY A 132 -22.45 -4.93 12.63
N LEU A 133 -22.85 -3.68 12.90
CA LEU A 133 -24.26 -3.38 13.18
C LEU A 133 -25.14 -3.73 11.98
N GLU A 134 -26.24 -4.43 12.24
CA GLU A 134 -27.25 -4.78 11.23
C GLU A 134 -28.11 -3.55 10.89
N VAL A 135 -27.51 -2.55 10.23
CA VAL A 135 -28.15 -1.30 9.79
C VAL A 135 -27.83 -0.99 8.33
N PRO A 136 -28.68 -0.22 7.61
CA PRO A 136 -28.37 0.19 6.25
C PRO A 136 -27.08 1.04 6.16
N LEU A 137 -26.28 0.88 5.10
CA LEU A 137 -25.03 1.63 4.89
C LEU A 137 -25.20 3.15 5.02
N GLY A 138 -26.32 3.69 4.53
CA GLY A 138 -26.66 5.11 4.66
C GLY A 138 -26.67 5.63 6.10
N ARG A 139 -26.82 4.75 7.11
CA ARG A 139 -26.76 5.12 8.54
C ARG A 139 -25.36 5.56 8.99
N TYR A 140 -24.31 5.09 8.32
CA TYR A 140 -22.92 5.43 8.60
C TYR A 140 -22.48 6.74 7.93
N VAL A 141 -23.19 7.21 6.90
CA VAL A 141 -22.81 8.41 6.14
C VAL A 141 -22.65 9.65 7.03
N PRO A 142 -23.56 9.96 7.97
CA PRO A 142 -23.36 11.11 8.87
C PRO A 142 -22.10 10.98 9.76
N ALA A 143 -21.71 9.75 10.13
CA ALA A 143 -20.55 9.51 10.99
C ALA A 143 -19.21 9.81 10.30
N LEU A 144 -19.17 9.89 8.97
CA LEU A 144 -18.00 10.33 8.20
C LEU A 144 -17.63 11.79 8.47
N THR A 145 -18.55 12.59 9.03
CA THR A 145 -18.32 13.99 9.40
C THR A 145 -18.18 14.21 10.91
N HIS A 146 -18.03 13.12 11.68
CA HIS A 146 -17.94 13.19 13.12
C HIS A 146 -16.64 13.90 13.57
N PRO A 147 -16.65 14.71 14.65
CA PRO A 147 -15.44 15.41 15.11
C PRO A 147 -14.28 14.48 15.49
N HIS A 148 -14.59 13.31 16.04
CA HIS A 148 -13.57 12.33 16.45
C HIS A 148 -13.08 11.46 15.27
N PRO A 149 -11.77 11.37 15.00
CA PRO A 149 -11.23 10.66 13.83
C PRO A 149 -11.51 9.16 13.85
N THR A 150 -11.49 8.50 15.01
CA THR A 150 -11.81 7.06 15.14
C THR A 150 -13.22 6.73 14.62
N VAL A 151 -14.19 7.61 14.83
CA VAL A 151 -15.56 7.41 14.32
C VAL A 151 -15.57 7.54 12.79
N ARG A 152 -14.85 8.53 12.24
CA ARG A 152 -14.73 8.70 10.78
C ARG A 152 -14.05 7.50 10.13
N ASP A 153 -12.93 7.02 10.68
CA ASP A 153 -12.22 5.83 10.19
C ASP A 153 -13.14 4.60 10.16
N HIS A 154 -13.82 4.30 11.27
CA HIS A 154 -14.68 3.11 11.32
C HIS A 154 -15.93 3.24 10.45
N ALA A 155 -16.48 4.44 10.27
CA ALA A 155 -17.56 4.65 9.30
C ALA A 155 -17.06 4.40 7.87
N ALA A 156 -15.90 4.93 7.51
CA ALA A 156 -15.29 4.70 6.20
C ALA A 156 -14.90 3.23 5.99
N TYR A 157 -14.46 2.52 7.04
CA TYR A 157 -14.23 1.07 7.01
C TYR A 157 -15.47 0.27 6.63
N VAL A 158 -16.64 0.62 7.17
CA VAL A 158 -17.88 -0.08 6.82
C VAL A 158 -18.21 0.09 5.35
N LEU A 159 -18.02 1.30 4.81
CA LEU A 159 -18.19 1.56 3.38
C LEU A 159 -17.15 0.80 2.54
N GLN A 160 -15.90 0.72 2.99
CA GLN A 160 -14.85 -0.10 2.36
C GLN A 160 -15.26 -1.57 2.30
N ALA A 161 -15.71 -2.16 3.41
CA ALA A 161 -16.07 -3.57 3.50
C ALA A 161 -17.29 -3.93 2.63
N ALA A 162 -18.19 -2.97 2.40
CA ALA A 162 -19.31 -3.12 1.48
C ALA A 162 -18.91 -3.08 0.00
N GLY A 163 -17.70 -2.61 -0.32
CA GLY A 163 -17.18 -2.54 -1.68
C GLY A 163 -18.12 -1.81 -2.64
N ALA A 164 -18.41 -2.42 -3.79
CA ALA A 164 -19.26 -1.82 -4.82
C ALA A 164 -20.66 -1.40 -4.34
N GLU A 165 -21.20 -2.02 -3.29
CA GLU A 165 -22.51 -1.65 -2.72
C GLU A 165 -22.51 -0.25 -2.09
N ALA A 166 -21.35 0.28 -1.69
CA ALA A 166 -21.21 1.62 -1.13
C ALA A 166 -21.18 2.73 -2.20
N LEU A 167 -21.23 2.41 -3.50
CA LEU A 167 -21.20 3.41 -4.59
C LEU A 167 -22.22 4.55 -4.44
N PRO A 168 -23.50 4.33 -4.03
CA PRO A 168 -24.45 5.42 -3.81
C PRO A 168 -24.01 6.43 -2.73
N HIS A 169 -23.10 6.02 -1.84
CA HIS A 169 -22.57 6.81 -0.74
C HIS A 169 -21.14 7.34 -0.98
N ALA A 170 -20.52 7.02 -2.14
CA ALA A 170 -19.13 7.34 -2.44
C ALA A 170 -18.79 8.84 -2.35
N HIS A 171 -19.75 9.72 -2.69
CA HIS A 171 -19.58 11.18 -2.59
C HIS A 171 -19.22 11.64 -1.17
N ALA A 172 -19.69 10.93 -0.14
CA ALA A 172 -19.42 11.27 1.25
C ALA A 172 -18.00 10.91 1.71
N LEU A 173 -17.28 10.08 0.95
CA LEU A 173 -15.87 9.73 1.22
C LEU A 173 -14.90 10.77 0.64
N LEU A 174 -15.32 11.59 -0.33
CA LEU A 174 -14.43 12.52 -1.02
C LEU A 174 -13.77 13.55 -0.10
N PRO A 175 -14.48 14.19 0.87
CA PRO A 175 -13.84 15.14 1.78
C PRO A 175 -12.76 14.48 2.65
N LEU A 176 -12.91 13.19 2.97
CA LEU A 176 -11.99 12.45 3.85
C LEU A 176 -10.64 12.20 3.17
N LEU A 177 -10.54 12.33 1.84
CA LEU A 177 -9.25 12.32 1.14
C LEU A 177 -8.32 13.44 1.59
N CYS A 178 -8.88 14.51 2.16
CA CYS A 178 -8.16 15.66 2.72
C CYS A 178 -8.38 15.80 4.24
N ASP A 179 -8.79 14.71 4.92
CA ASP A 179 -8.96 14.70 6.37
C ASP A 179 -7.68 15.12 7.09
N GLU A 180 -7.78 15.76 8.25
CA GLU A 180 -6.62 16.13 9.07
C GLU A 180 -5.87 14.89 9.59
N ASP A 181 -6.62 13.82 9.88
CA ASP A 181 -6.11 12.56 10.40
C ASP A 181 -5.60 11.66 9.26
N GLY A 182 -4.36 11.18 9.40
CA GLY A 182 -3.70 10.38 8.36
C GLY A 182 -4.33 9.01 8.14
N ASP A 183 -4.86 8.37 9.18
CA ASP A 183 -5.50 7.07 9.07
C ASP A 183 -6.87 7.20 8.39
N VAL A 184 -7.62 8.26 8.69
CA VAL A 184 -8.88 8.57 8.00
C VAL A 184 -8.64 8.82 6.51
N ARG A 185 -7.60 9.58 6.13
CA ARG A 185 -7.24 9.79 4.72
C ARG A 185 -6.96 8.48 3.99
N ARG A 186 -6.11 7.63 4.59
CA ARG A 186 -5.74 6.32 4.02
C ARG A 186 -6.97 5.41 3.89
N ARG A 187 -7.84 5.40 4.91
CA ARG A 187 -9.09 4.64 4.90
C ARG A 187 -10.01 5.07 3.77
N ALA A 188 -10.15 6.38 3.55
CA ALA A 188 -10.97 6.90 2.46
C ALA A 188 -10.47 6.44 1.08
N GLY A 189 -9.14 6.46 0.87
CA GLY A 189 -8.53 5.89 -0.33
C GLY A 189 -8.90 4.41 -0.54
N PHE A 190 -8.69 3.57 0.48
CA PHE A 190 -9.04 2.15 0.42
C PHE A 190 -10.55 1.91 0.22
N ALA A 191 -11.41 2.74 0.80
CA ALA A 191 -12.84 2.65 0.59
C ALA A 191 -13.23 2.93 -0.86
N LEU A 192 -12.63 3.96 -1.47
CA LEU A 192 -12.86 4.29 -2.88
C LEU A 192 -12.31 3.22 -3.83
N GLU A 193 -11.15 2.65 -3.51
CA GLU A 193 -10.58 1.51 -4.25
C GLU A 193 -11.49 0.28 -4.19
N ALA A 194 -12.02 -0.05 -3.00
CA ALA A 194 -12.94 -1.17 -2.80
C ALA A 194 -14.29 -0.98 -3.49
N ILE A 195 -14.78 0.27 -3.60
CA ILE A 195 -15.96 0.58 -4.42
C ILE A 195 -15.65 0.38 -5.92
N GLY A 196 -14.42 0.66 -6.35
CA GLY A 196 -13.91 0.38 -7.68
C GLY A 196 -14.29 1.43 -8.73
N ALA A 197 -14.19 1.07 -10.01
CA ALA A 197 -14.23 2.02 -11.15
C ALA A 197 -15.48 2.93 -11.21
N GLY A 198 -16.57 2.58 -10.53
CA GLY A 198 -17.77 3.42 -10.42
C GLY A 198 -17.51 4.82 -9.81
N VAL A 199 -16.44 5.00 -9.03
CA VAL A 199 -16.09 6.30 -8.43
C VAL A 199 -15.27 7.21 -9.36
N VAL A 200 -14.76 6.71 -10.49
CA VAL A 200 -13.90 7.47 -11.41
C VAL A 200 -14.55 8.79 -11.88
N PRO A 201 -15.85 8.84 -12.27
CA PRO A 201 -16.48 10.10 -12.64
C PRO A 201 -16.50 11.13 -11.50
N LEU A 202 -16.71 10.68 -10.25
CA LEU A 202 -16.72 11.57 -9.08
C LEU A 202 -15.32 12.13 -8.80
N LEU A 203 -14.29 11.28 -8.89
CA LEU A 203 -12.91 11.69 -8.71
C LEU A 203 -12.43 12.64 -9.80
N ARG A 204 -12.84 12.41 -11.06
CA ARG A 204 -12.55 13.35 -12.16
C ARG A 204 -13.20 14.71 -11.93
N GLU A 205 -14.43 14.74 -11.42
CA GLU A 205 -15.09 16.02 -11.10
C GLU A 205 -14.36 16.75 -9.97
N LEU A 206 -13.99 16.05 -8.89
CA LEU A 206 -13.20 16.61 -7.79
C LEU A 206 -11.84 17.13 -8.28
N ARG A 207 -11.18 16.38 -9.18
CA ARG A 207 -9.92 16.76 -9.81
C ARG A 207 -10.00 18.05 -10.64
N ARG A 208 -11.18 18.37 -11.18
CA ARG A 208 -11.42 19.59 -11.97
C ARG A 208 -11.85 20.79 -11.14
N THR A 209 -12.70 20.57 -10.13
CA THR A 209 -13.41 21.64 -9.43
C THR A 209 -12.96 21.88 -7.99
N GLY A 210 -12.24 20.93 -7.40
CA GLY A 210 -11.77 21.01 -6.02
C GLY A 210 -10.69 22.06 -5.78
N THR A 211 -10.39 22.29 -4.51
CA THR A 211 -9.23 23.02 -4.02
C THR A 211 -7.92 22.35 -4.43
N VAL A 212 -6.77 23.02 -4.23
CA VAL A 212 -5.45 22.45 -4.57
C VAL A 212 -5.21 21.11 -3.87
N HIS A 213 -5.63 20.99 -2.61
CA HIS A 213 -5.49 19.75 -1.83
C HIS A 213 -6.41 18.64 -2.36
N GLU A 214 -7.69 18.95 -2.57
CA GLU A 214 -8.67 17.99 -3.10
C GLU A 214 -8.29 17.51 -4.50
N ARG A 215 -7.82 18.41 -5.36
CA ARG A 215 -7.37 18.06 -6.71
C ARG A 215 -6.16 17.13 -6.68
N ARG A 216 -5.23 17.33 -5.74
CA ARG A 216 -4.08 16.43 -5.57
C ARG A 216 -4.53 15.07 -5.06
N ALA A 217 -5.39 15.03 -4.05
CA ALA A 217 -5.88 13.79 -3.48
C ALA A 217 -6.74 13.00 -4.48
N ALA A 218 -7.54 13.69 -5.30
CA ALA A 218 -8.30 13.09 -6.38
C ALA A 218 -7.40 12.45 -7.44
N LEU A 219 -6.27 13.07 -7.79
CA LEU A 219 -5.31 12.51 -8.75
C LEU A 219 -4.70 11.20 -8.24
N VAL A 220 -4.31 11.17 -6.96
CA VAL A 220 -3.80 9.96 -6.29
C VAL A 220 -4.88 8.87 -6.31
N ALA A 221 -6.09 9.18 -5.85
CA ALA A 221 -7.19 8.22 -5.83
C ALA A 221 -7.58 7.70 -7.23
N LEU A 222 -7.47 8.52 -8.29
CA LEU A 222 -7.68 8.06 -9.67
C LEU A 222 -6.65 6.99 -10.05
N ALA A 223 -5.37 7.23 -9.75
CA ALA A 223 -4.31 6.27 -10.00
C ALA A 223 -4.51 4.97 -9.20
N ASP A 224 -4.91 5.07 -7.93
CA ASP A 224 -5.20 3.88 -7.10
C ASP A 224 -6.40 3.07 -7.61
N VAL A 225 -7.50 3.75 -8.00
CA VAL A 225 -8.74 3.08 -8.40
C VAL A 225 -8.63 2.43 -9.78
N GLY A 226 -8.00 3.10 -10.75
CA GLY A 226 -8.01 2.66 -12.14
C GLY A 226 -6.72 2.88 -12.92
N GLY A 227 -5.62 3.21 -12.24
CA GLY A 227 -4.30 3.35 -12.86
C GLY A 227 -4.25 4.48 -13.89
N PRO A 228 -3.29 4.40 -14.84
CA PRO A 228 -3.14 5.38 -15.91
C PRO A 228 -4.43 5.60 -16.72
N GLU A 229 -5.27 4.58 -16.88
CA GLU A 229 -6.51 4.65 -17.67
C GLU A 229 -7.63 5.45 -16.99
N ALA A 230 -7.55 5.66 -15.67
CA ALA A 230 -8.45 6.56 -14.97
C ALA A 230 -8.10 8.05 -15.20
N LEU A 231 -6.86 8.35 -15.60
CA LEU A 231 -6.40 9.72 -15.84
C LEU A 231 -6.93 10.26 -17.18
N ASP A 232 -7.22 11.55 -17.23
CA ASP A 232 -7.46 12.23 -18.50
C ASP A 232 -6.13 12.63 -19.17
N ASP A 233 -6.19 13.08 -20.41
CA ASP A 233 -4.99 13.45 -21.19
C ASP A 233 -4.16 14.55 -20.52
N ALA A 234 -4.81 15.48 -19.81
CA ALA A 234 -4.12 16.57 -19.14
C ALA A 234 -3.35 16.07 -17.92
N ASP A 235 -3.95 15.20 -17.11
CA ASP A 235 -3.29 14.59 -15.96
C ASP A 235 -2.17 13.63 -16.41
N ARG A 236 -2.37 12.85 -17.48
CA ARG A 236 -1.32 11.99 -18.05
C ARG A 236 -0.13 12.83 -18.51
N ALA A 237 -0.37 13.92 -19.24
CA ALA A 237 0.70 14.83 -19.69
C ALA A 237 1.44 15.50 -18.52
N LEU A 238 0.75 15.79 -17.40
CA LEU A 238 1.36 16.32 -16.19
C LEU A 238 2.29 15.29 -15.53
N VAL A 239 1.85 14.03 -15.42
CA VAL A 239 2.66 12.93 -14.88
C VAL A 239 3.88 12.69 -15.75
N GLU A 240 3.71 12.58 -17.07
CA GLU A 240 4.83 12.43 -18.01
C GLU A 240 5.82 13.60 -17.93
N ARG A 241 5.33 14.82 -17.75
CA ARG A 241 6.20 15.99 -17.56
C ARG A 241 6.96 15.90 -16.24
N LEU A 242 6.32 15.46 -15.15
CA LEU A 242 6.97 15.28 -13.86
C LEU A 242 8.10 14.25 -13.97
N ILE A 243 7.84 13.10 -14.61
CA ILE A 243 8.84 12.06 -14.87
C ILE A 243 10.03 12.66 -15.63
N ARG A 244 9.80 13.36 -16.74
CA ARG A 244 10.87 14.00 -17.52
C ARG A 244 11.70 15.00 -16.73
N VAL A 245 11.09 15.73 -15.80
CA VAL A 245 11.81 16.68 -14.93
C VAL A 245 12.64 15.94 -13.89
N LYS A 246 12.09 14.87 -13.30
CA LYS A 246 12.77 14.09 -12.26
C LYS A 246 13.94 13.27 -12.79
N LEU A 247 13.84 12.81 -14.04
CA LEU A 247 14.94 12.14 -14.75
C LEU A 247 16.21 13.00 -14.93
N LEU A 248 16.14 14.33 -14.79
CA LEU A 248 17.29 15.19 -15.01
C LEU A 248 18.29 15.19 -13.85
N ASP A 249 17.84 14.84 -12.64
CA ASP A 249 18.61 14.98 -11.39
C ASP A 249 18.12 13.91 -10.39
N GLU A 250 18.05 12.66 -10.86
CA GLU A 250 17.68 11.53 -10.02
C GLU A 250 18.91 11.04 -9.26
N ASP A 251 18.78 11.02 -7.93
CA ASP A 251 19.66 10.25 -7.06
C ASP A 251 19.13 8.81 -6.94
N PRO A 252 19.92 7.79 -7.30
CA PRO A 252 19.56 6.39 -7.13
C PRO A 252 19.26 6.06 -5.67
N GLU A 253 18.18 5.32 -5.43
CA GLU A 253 17.78 4.84 -4.11
C GLU A 253 17.78 3.32 -4.05
N GLU A 254 18.09 2.79 -2.86
CA GLU A 254 17.99 1.37 -2.55
C GLU A 254 16.59 0.83 -2.89
N MET A 255 16.55 -0.36 -3.47
CA MET A 255 15.29 -0.99 -3.85
C MET A 255 14.83 -1.97 -2.77
N HIS A 256 13.55 -1.93 -2.42
CA HIS A 256 12.95 -3.00 -1.62
C HIS A 256 12.81 -4.26 -2.47
N LEU A 257 13.65 -5.26 -2.21
CA LEU A 257 13.65 -6.51 -2.95
C LEU A 257 12.64 -7.49 -2.34
N CYS A 258 11.53 -7.70 -3.04
CA CYS A 258 10.55 -8.72 -2.69
C CYS A 258 9.95 -9.32 -3.98
N GLY A 259 10.38 -10.53 -4.31
CA GLY A 259 10.09 -11.22 -5.56
C GLY A 259 11.35 -11.54 -6.37
N GLY A 260 11.15 -11.90 -7.65
CA GLY A 260 12.23 -12.28 -8.55
C GLY A 260 12.66 -11.18 -9.52
N TRP A 261 13.94 -11.16 -9.88
CA TRP A 261 14.50 -10.28 -10.92
C TRP A 261 15.58 -11.01 -11.73
N TYR A 262 15.75 -10.60 -12.99
CA TYR A 262 16.86 -11.05 -13.84
C TYR A 262 17.98 -10.01 -13.86
N ALA A 263 19.22 -10.47 -14.00
CA ALA A 263 20.38 -9.63 -14.30
C ALA A 263 21.05 -10.10 -15.59
N LEU A 264 21.22 -9.18 -16.54
CA LEU A 264 21.81 -9.43 -17.85
C LEU A 264 23.03 -8.53 -18.08
N PRO A 265 24.20 -9.06 -18.49
CA PRO A 265 25.41 -8.28 -18.69
C PRO A 265 25.36 -7.53 -20.02
N THR A 266 24.51 -6.52 -20.09
CA THR A 266 24.31 -5.65 -21.24
C THR A 266 23.85 -4.28 -20.79
N THR A 267 24.11 -3.27 -21.62
CA THR A 267 23.53 -1.92 -21.50
C THR A 267 22.47 -1.65 -22.59
N ASP A 268 22.23 -2.62 -23.48
CA ASP A 268 21.25 -2.50 -24.57
C ASP A 268 19.85 -2.88 -24.07
N GLN A 269 19.16 -1.89 -23.51
CA GLN A 269 17.77 -2.03 -23.06
C GLN A 269 16.83 -2.46 -24.20
N ALA A 270 17.10 -2.10 -25.47
CA ALA A 270 16.25 -2.52 -26.58
C ALA A 270 16.39 -4.02 -26.87
N ALA A 271 17.59 -4.57 -26.75
CA ALA A 271 17.81 -6.02 -26.80
C ALA A 271 17.10 -6.73 -25.64
N VAL A 272 17.09 -6.14 -24.43
CA VAL A 272 16.36 -6.67 -23.27
C VAL A 272 14.86 -6.68 -23.52
N LEU A 273 14.27 -5.56 -23.94
CA LEU A 273 12.83 -5.47 -24.29
C LEU A 273 12.44 -6.54 -25.29
N LYS A 274 13.23 -6.70 -26.36
CA LYS A 274 13.00 -7.74 -27.37
C LYS A 274 13.11 -9.15 -26.81
N ALA A 275 14.11 -9.41 -25.96
CA ALA A 275 14.32 -10.74 -25.39
C ALA A 275 13.12 -11.19 -24.55
N PHE A 276 12.47 -10.27 -23.83
CA PHE A 276 11.30 -10.50 -22.99
C PHE A 276 9.94 -10.23 -23.65
N ASP A 277 9.90 -9.98 -24.97
CA ASP A 277 8.66 -9.62 -25.70
C ASP A 277 7.89 -8.42 -25.09
N LEU A 278 8.63 -7.43 -24.60
CA LEU A 278 8.08 -6.25 -23.94
C LEU A 278 7.75 -5.16 -24.96
N SER A 279 6.64 -4.46 -24.74
CA SER A 279 6.15 -3.38 -25.59
C SER A 279 5.81 -2.12 -24.77
N ASP A 280 5.49 -1.04 -25.48
CA ASP A 280 4.98 0.21 -24.90
C ASP A 280 5.89 0.78 -23.80
N ALA A 281 7.21 0.61 -23.98
CA ALA A 281 8.20 1.03 -23.02
C ALA A 281 8.21 2.55 -22.87
N VAL A 282 8.07 3.02 -21.63
CA VAL A 282 8.13 4.44 -21.26
C VAL A 282 9.31 4.71 -20.33
N PRO A 283 10.08 5.79 -20.54
CA PRO A 283 11.17 6.17 -19.65
C PRO A 283 10.63 6.58 -18.29
N VAL A 284 11.27 6.08 -17.22
CA VAL A 284 10.90 6.33 -15.83
C VAL A 284 12.13 6.54 -14.96
N THR A 285 11.92 7.23 -13.84
CA THR A 285 12.90 7.27 -12.76
C THR A 285 13.08 5.87 -12.16
N MET A 286 14.24 5.59 -11.58
CA MET A 286 14.46 4.39 -10.76
C MET A 286 13.44 4.30 -9.63
N ARG A 287 13.14 5.41 -8.95
CA ARG A 287 12.13 5.45 -7.89
C ARG A 287 10.76 4.99 -8.39
N LEU A 288 10.33 5.47 -9.55
CA LEU A 288 9.06 5.06 -10.17
C LEU A 288 9.08 3.59 -10.60
N GLY A 289 10.20 3.13 -11.17
CA GLY A 289 10.39 1.72 -11.52
C GLY A 289 10.29 0.78 -10.31
N ALA A 290 10.98 1.12 -9.23
CA ALA A 290 10.96 0.39 -7.98
C ALA A 290 9.58 0.40 -7.32
N ALA A 291 8.93 1.56 -7.26
CA ALA A 291 7.57 1.70 -6.74
C ALA A 291 6.56 0.87 -7.53
N ALA A 292 6.68 0.86 -8.87
CA ALA A 292 5.84 0.04 -9.75
C ALA A 292 6.00 -1.45 -9.44
N TRP A 293 7.24 -1.95 -9.40
CA TRP A 293 7.50 -3.35 -9.12
C TRP A 293 7.00 -3.77 -7.74
N ASN A 294 7.30 -2.99 -6.70
CA ASN A 294 6.84 -3.26 -5.34
C ASN A 294 5.31 -3.30 -5.25
N ASN A 295 4.62 -2.33 -5.86
CA ASN A 295 3.15 -2.31 -5.94
C ASN A 295 2.60 -3.57 -6.61
N ASP A 296 3.18 -3.95 -7.75
CA ASP A 296 2.65 -5.02 -8.61
C ASP A 296 2.83 -6.41 -8.00
N GLN A 297 3.94 -6.62 -7.29
CA GLN A 297 4.25 -7.89 -6.62
C GLN A 297 3.42 -8.11 -5.35
N HIS A 298 3.06 -7.03 -4.66
CA HIS A 298 2.26 -7.08 -3.44
C HIS A 298 0.75 -6.93 -3.67
N ALA A 299 0.34 -6.69 -4.91
CA ALA A 299 -1.06 -6.61 -5.26
C ALA A 299 -1.77 -7.96 -5.01
N SER A 300 -2.93 -7.89 -4.33
CA SER A 300 -3.79 -9.03 -4.12
C SER A 300 -4.21 -9.65 -5.46
N THR A 301 -3.90 -10.93 -5.68
CA THR A 301 -4.30 -11.65 -6.91
C THR A 301 -5.82 -11.81 -7.04
N ARG A 302 -6.57 -11.67 -5.94
CA ARG A 302 -8.04 -11.65 -5.96
C ARG A 302 -8.57 -10.38 -6.60
N ASP A 303 -7.94 -9.24 -6.31
CA ASP A 303 -8.43 -7.92 -6.68
C ASP A 303 -7.72 -7.38 -7.94
N SER A 304 -6.52 -7.89 -8.23
CA SER A 304 -5.71 -7.54 -9.40
C SER A 304 -4.94 -8.78 -9.91
N PRO A 305 -5.63 -9.74 -10.57
CA PRO A 305 -5.06 -11.03 -10.97
C PRO A 305 -3.81 -10.95 -11.84
N HIS A 306 -3.68 -9.89 -12.62
CA HIS A 306 -2.59 -9.70 -13.58
C HIS A 306 -1.58 -8.62 -13.15
N ALA A 307 -1.63 -8.13 -11.90
CA ALA A 307 -0.72 -7.07 -11.46
C ALA A 307 0.76 -7.45 -11.64
N GLY A 308 1.18 -8.59 -11.08
CA GLY A 308 2.57 -9.03 -11.12
C GLY A 308 3.10 -9.44 -12.51
N CYS A 309 2.22 -9.76 -13.46
CA CYS A 309 2.61 -10.24 -14.79
C CYS A 309 2.32 -9.25 -15.93
N SER A 310 1.62 -8.13 -15.69
CA SER A 310 1.27 -7.16 -16.74
C SER A 310 2.42 -6.20 -17.06
N ARG A 311 3.13 -5.73 -16.04
CA ARG A 311 4.12 -4.68 -16.15
C ARG A 311 5.48 -5.16 -15.69
N VAL A 312 6.52 -4.71 -16.39
CA VAL A 312 7.92 -5.00 -16.09
C VAL A 312 8.67 -3.69 -15.96
N TYR A 313 9.54 -3.64 -14.96
CA TYR A 313 10.53 -2.58 -14.83
C TYR A 313 11.88 -3.08 -15.35
N VAL A 314 12.45 -2.37 -16.32
CA VAL A 314 13.81 -2.60 -16.83
C VAL A 314 14.68 -1.47 -16.30
N SER A 315 15.75 -1.80 -15.59
CA SER A 315 16.59 -0.79 -14.95
C SER A 315 17.40 0.05 -15.94
N PRO A 316 17.95 1.21 -15.51
CA PRO A 316 19.11 1.79 -16.17
C PRO A 316 20.31 0.83 -16.21
N ASP A 317 21.38 1.26 -16.85
CA ASP A 317 22.67 0.58 -16.80
C ASP A 317 23.28 0.71 -15.39
N PHE A 318 23.57 -0.43 -14.79
CA PHE A 318 24.33 -0.59 -13.55
C PHE A 318 25.66 -1.26 -13.88
N GLU A 319 26.71 -0.48 -14.12
CA GLU A 319 28.07 -0.99 -14.33
C GLU A 319 28.18 -2.10 -15.40
N GLY A 320 27.40 -1.98 -16.48
CA GLY A 320 27.34 -2.96 -17.56
C GLY A 320 26.21 -4.00 -17.43
N TRP A 321 25.37 -3.91 -16.40
CA TRP A 321 24.24 -4.79 -16.17
C TRP A 321 22.90 -4.07 -16.34
N THR A 322 21.96 -4.74 -17.00
CA THR A 322 20.55 -4.35 -17.04
C THR A 322 19.74 -5.37 -16.27
N LEU A 323 18.92 -4.89 -15.34
CA LEU A 323 18.07 -5.69 -14.48
C LEU A 323 16.62 -5.65 -14.96
N VAL A 324 15.89 -6.75 -14.77
CA VAL A 324 14.49 -6.89 -15.21
C VAL A 324 13.65 -7.40 -14.04
N PHE A 325 12.72 -6.56 -13.59
CA PHE A 325 11.87 -6.79 -12.43
C PHE A 325 10.40 -7.00 -12.82
N GLY A 326 9.76 -7.96 -12.16
CA GLY A 326 8.39 -8.38 -12.43
C GLY A 326 8.33 -9.84 -12.86
N ARG A 327 7.14 -10.30 -13.27
CA ARG A 327 6.92 -11.71 -13.63
C ARG A 327 6.48 -11.86 -15.10
N PRO A 328 7.33 -11.46 -16.07
CA PRO A 328 6.94 -11.42 -17.48
C PRO A 328 6.54 -12.75 -18.09
N LEU A 329 6.88 -13.86 -17.43
CA LEU A 329 6.84 -15.20 -17.99
C LEU A 329 5.90 -16.14 -17.24
N ASP A 330 5.08 -15.61 -16.30
CA ASP A 330 4.11 -16.41 -15.54
C ASP A 330 3.16 -17.20 -16.43
N HIS A 331 2.87 -16.70 -17.63
CA HIS A 331 1.96 -17.32 -18.59
C HIS A 331 2.66 -18.26 -19.58
N ASP A 332 4.00 -18.28 -19.62
CA ASP A 332 4.77 -19.03 -20.61
C ASP A 332 5.04 -20.48 -20.18
N GLY A 333 4.79 -20.82 -18.91
CA GLY A 333 4.99 -22.16 -18.34
C GLY A 333 6.45 -22.63 -18.30
N LYS A 334 7.40 -21.77 -18.65
CA LYS A 334 8.84 -22.07 -18.64
C LYS A 334 9.40 -21.95 -17.24
N GLN A 335 10.23 -22.93 -16.85
CA GLN A 335 11.00 -22.84 -15.62
C GLN A 335 12.12 -21.80 -15.73
N VAL A 336 12.47 -21.18 -14.59
CA VAL A 336 13.52 -20.16 -14.50
C VAL A 336 14.84 -20.62 -15.14
N GLY A 337 15.27 -21.87 -14.89
CA GLY A 337 16.50 -22.42 -15.45
C GLY A 337 16.50 -22.46 -16.99
N THR A 338 15.39 -22.91 -17.60
CA THR A 338 15.26 -22.88 -19.08
C THR A 338 15.36 -21.46 -19.61
N ARG A 339 14.77 -20.50 -18.90
CA ARG A 339 14.82 -19.11 -19.32
C ARG A 339 16.21 -18.50 -19.20
N CYS A 340 16.92 -18.74 -18.10
CA CYS A 340 18.30 -18.26 -17.93
C CYS A 340 19.22 -18.87 -19.00
N ALA A 341 19.03 -20.15 -19.34
CA ALA A 341 19.74 -20.75 -20.47
C ALA A 341 19.44 -20.03 -21.80
N GLU A 342 18.19 -19.74 -22.13
CA GLU A 342 17.85 -18.99 -23.36
C GLU A 342 18.49 -17.59 -23.39
N LEU A 343 18.35 -16.84 -22.29
CA LEU A 343 18.89 -15.47 -22.18
C LEU A 343 20.42 -15.47 -22.24
N SER A 344 21.09 -16.40 -21.58
CA SER A 344 22.55 -16.50 -21.62
C SER A 344 23.12 -16.85 -23.01
N ARG A 345 22.33 -17.43 -23.92
CA ARG A 345 22.73 -17.54 -25.35
C ARG A 345 22.76 -16.19 -26.05
N ALA A 346 21.86 -15.29 -25.68
CA ALA A 346 21.75 -13.96 -26.28
C ALA A 346 22.75 -12.96 -25.67
N PHE A 347 22.96 -13.02 -24.35
CA PHE A 347 23.75 -12.05 -23.60
C PHE A 347 25.08 -12.59 -23.07
N GLY A 348 25.42 -13.86 -23.33
CA GLY A 348 26.63 -14.52 -22.84
C GLY A 348 26.47 -15.11 -21.44
N ALA A 349 25.81 -14.39 -20.54
CA ALA A 349 25.34 -14.88 -19.24
C ALA A 349 23.93 -14.35 -18.94
N ALA A 350 23.23 -15.00 -18.02
CA ALA A 350 21.97 -14.52 -17.48
C ALA A 350 21.78 -15.07 -16.08
N HIS A 351 21.52 -14.18 -15.14
CA HIS A 351 21.23 -14.54 -13.76
C HIS A 351 19.77 -14.24 -13.45
N TRP A 352 19.22 -15.01 -12.52
CA TRP A 352 17.94 -14.73 -11.88
C TRP A 352 18.11 -14.90 -10.38
N TYR A 353 17.48 -14.02 -9.62
CA TYR A 353 17.52 -13.98 -8.18
C TYR A 353 16.09 -13.83 -7.68
N GLY A 354 15.77 -14.45 -6.54
CA GLY A 354 14.47 -14.35 -5.91
C GLY A 354 14.60 -14.35 -4.39
N MET A 355 13.80 -13.51 -3.74
CA MET A 355 13.65 -13.54 -2.29
C MET A 355 12.26 -13.08 -1.85
N SER A 356 11.87 -13.47 -0.64
CA SER A 356 10.66 -12.98 0.03
C SER A 356 11.04 -12.09 1.21
N CYS A 357 10.28 -11.02 1.39
CA CYS A 357 10.37 -10.12 2.53
C CYS A 357 9.49 -10.58 3.71
N GLY A 358 8.62 -11.57 3.52
CA GLY A 358 7.67 -12.05 4.52
C GLY A 358 7.97 -13.45 5.08
N ASP A 359 8.93 -14.15 4.48
CA ASP A 359 9.34 -15.51 4.85
C ASP A 359 10.83 -15.73 4.48
N GLY A 360 11.35 -16.93 4.75
CA GLY A 360 12.75 -17.27 4.48
C GLY A 360 13.05 -17.72 3.04
N TRP A 361 12.15 -17.51 2.08
CA TRP A 361 12.38 -17.93 0.70
C TRP A 361 13.51 -17.14 0.05
N THR A 362 14.46 -17.86 -0.53
CA THR A 362 15.52 -17.33 -1.39
C THR A 362 15.84 -18.33 -2.48
N ALA A 363 16.18 -17.84 -3.67
CA ALA A 363 16.48 -18.66 -4.82
C ALA A 363 17.40 -17.92 -5.81
N TRP A 364 18.23 -18.64 -6.56
CA TRP A 364 19.03 -18.08 -7.63
C TRP A 364 19.26 -19.07 -8.76
N CYS A 365 19.43 -18.53 -9.97
CA CYS A 365 19.81 -19.26 -11.16
C CYS A 365 20.93 -18.51 -11.87
N VAL A 366 22.04 -19.19 -12.16
CA VAL A 366 23.14 -18.65 -12.96
C VAL A 366 23.30 -19.51 -14.20
N ALA A 367 23.21 -18.89 -15.38
CA ALA A 367 23.42 -19.56 -16.65
C ALA A 367 24.44 -18.83 -17.52
N GLU A 368 25.25 -19.60 -18.24
CA GLU A 368 26.28 -19.11 -19.14
C GLU A 368 26.17 -19.82 -20.49
N ARG A 369 26.21 -19.05 -21.58
CA ARG A 369 26.28 -19.57 -22.95
C ARG A 369 25.26 -20.67 -23.29
N GLY A 370 24.08 -20.64 -22.68
CA GLY A 370 23.03 -21.62 -22.94
C GLY A 370 22.95 -22.80 -21.98
N GLU A 371 23.78 -22.83 -20.94
CA GLU A 371 23.83 -23.89 -19.93
C GLU A 371 23.60 -23.30 -18.54
N VAL A 372 22.76 -23.94 -17.74
CA VAL A 372 22.57 -23.58 -16.33
C VAL A 372 23.76 -24.11 -15.54
N ARG A 373 24.50 -23.19 -14.90
CA ARG A 373 25.65 -23.50 -14.04
C ARG A 373 25.21 -23.88 -12.65
N ARG A 374 24.27 -23.11 -12.09
CA ARG A 374 23.71 -23.28 -10.77
C ARG A 374 22.24 -22.92 -10.79
N TYR A 375 21.40 -23.75 -10.20
CA TYR A 375 20.04 -23.42 -9.81
C TYR A 375 19.83 -23.87 -8.38
N TYR A 376 19.34 -22.95 -7.56
CA TYR A 376 19.06 -23.14 -6.15
C TYR A 376 17.71 -22.52 -5.79
N ASP A 377 16.92 -23.22 -4.99
CA ASP A 377 15.71 -22.71 -4.36
C ASP A 377 15.61 -23.30 -2.95
N ALA A 378 15.50 -22.44 -1.94
CA ALA A 378 15.45 -22.85 -0.54
C ALA A 378 14.22 -23.75 -0.22
N PHE A 379 13.14 -23.64 -0.99
CA PHE A 379 11.91 -24.41 -0.79
C PHE A 379 11.76 -25.57 -1.78
N ALA A 380 12.67 -25.71 -2.75
CA ALA A 380 12.69 -26.81 -3.72
C ALA A 380 14.08 -27.46 -3.81
N SER A 381 14.55 -28.03 -2.70
CA SER A 381 15.88 -28.62 -2.59
C SER A 381 16.13 -29.81 -3.53
N GLU A 382 15.08 -30.50 -3.98
CA GLU A 382 15.17 -31.63 -4.91
C GLU A 382 15.42 -31.20 -6.37
N ASP A 383 15.12 -29.94 -6.72
CA ASP A 383 15.20 -29.43 -8.10
C ASP A 383 16.51 -28.69 -8.40
N GLN A 384 17.46 -28.68 -7.47
CA GLN A 384 18.72 -27.96 -7.61
C GLN A 384 19.59 -28.51 -8.73
N VAL A 385 20.33 -27.62 -9.40
CA VAL A 385 21.25 -27.96 -10.50
C VAL A 385 22.62 -27.40 -10.20
N GLY A 386 23.67 -28.18 -10.48
CA GLY A 386 25.06 -27.75 -10.41
C GLY A 386 25.66 -27.73 -9.01
N GLU A 387 26.99 -27.68 -8.96
CA GLU A 387 27.75 -27.53 -7.71
C GLU A 387 27.64 -26.09 -7.19
N PRO A 388 27.75 -25.87 -5.86
CA PRO A 388 27.76 -24.53 -5.28
C PRO A 388 28.78 -23.60 -5.97
N LEU A 389 28.37 -22.36 -6.21
CA LEU A 389 29.25 -21.32 -6.76
C LEU A 389 30.33 -20.93 -5.74
N PRO A 390 31.47 -20.38 -6.17
CA PRO A 390 32.49 -19.86 -5.24
C PRO A 390 31.96 -18.84 -4.23
N VAL A 391 30.94 -18.06 -4.59
CA VAL A 391 30.26 -17.13 -3.68
C VAL A 391 29.43 -17.83 -2.59
N GLU A 392 29.01 -19.07 -2.82
CA GLU A 392 28.30 -19.88 -1.82
C GLU A 392 29.29 -20.52 -0.82
N GLU A 393 30.60 -20.53 -1.09
CA GLU A 393 31.59 -21.16 -0.22
C GLU A 393 31.68 -20.45 1.13
N GLY A 394 31.43 -21.18 2.22
CA GLY A 394 31.49 -20.65 3.58
C GLY A 394 30.21 -19.99 4.08
N LEU A 395 29.20 -19.82 3.22
CA LEU A 395 27.86 -19.37 3.61
C LEU A 395 26.93 -20.55 3.89
N MET A 396 25.88 -20.31 4.66
CA MET A 396 24.88 -21.31 5.02
C MET A 396 23.62 -21.18 4.16
N PRO A 397 23.20 -22.22 3.43
CA PRO A 397 21.93 -22.17 2.70
C PRO A 397 20.75 -22.10 3.70
N PRO A 398 19.78 -21.17 3.60
CA PRO A 398 18.79 -20.92 4.67
C PRO A 398 17.82 -22.05 5.03
N HIS A 399 17.81 -23.15 4.27
CA HIS A 399 17.01 -24.35 4.55
C HIS A 399 17.80 -25.42 5.32
N GLU A 400 19.12 -25.26 5.44
CA GLU A 400 19.97 -26.07 6.30
C GLU A 400 19.97 -25.41 7.69
N TYR A 401 19.07 -25.83 8.58
CA TYR A 401 19.16 -25.50 10.01
C TYR A 401 20.00 -26.59 10.69
N PRO A 402 21.32 -26.43 10.86
CA PRO A 402 22.09 -27.41 11.63
C PRO A 402 21.57 -27.45 13.09
N GLU A 403 21.62 -28.64 13.69
CA GLU A 403 21.32 -28.84 15.12
C GLU A 403 22.35 -28.13 16.03
N ASP A 404 23.50 -27.75 15.47
CA ASP A 404 24.60 -27.06 16.13
C ASP A 404 24.63 -25.57 15.74
N ASP A 405 24.90 -24.72 16.73
CA ASP A 405 25.03 -23.24 16.66
C ASP A 405 26.22 -22.87 15.75
N ASP A 406 26.00 -22.86 14.43
CA ASP A 406 27.00 -22.54 13.41
C ASP A 406 26.99 -21.03 13.13
N ASP A 407 28.08 -20.33 13.48
CA ASP A 407 28.27 -18.88 13.31
C ASP A 407 28.40 -18.44 11.82
N ARG A 408 27.99 -19.26 10.85
CA ARG A 408 28.05 -18.94 9.41
C ARG A 408 26.93 -17.99 9.01
N ASP A 409 27.26 -17.00 8.18
CA ASP A 409 26.28 -16.09 7.59
C ASP A 409 25.40 -16.82 6.55
N ASP A 410 24.12 -16.47 6.52
CA ASP A 410 23.15 -17.03 5.58
C ASP A 410 23.43 -16.59 4.12
N CYS A 411 23.31 -17.54 3.19
CA CYS A 411 23.44 -17.30 1.76
C CYS A 411 22.11 -16.81 1.16
N TRP A 412 21.98 -15.49 1.02
CA TRP A 412 20.82 -14.86 0.40
C TRP A 412 21.05 -14.59 -1.08
N ALA A 413 19.96 -14.55 -1.87
CA ALA A 413 20.03 -14.20 -3.29
C ALA A 413 20.61 -12.79 -3.51
N THR A 414 20.45 -11.88 -2.56
CA THR A 414 21.10 -10.55 -2.55
C THR A 414 22.60 -10.64 -2.43
N THR A 415 23.12 -11.49 -1.54
CA THR A 415 24.57 -11.73 -1.40
C THR A 415 25.15 -12.28 -2.70
N VAL A 416 24.48 -13.27 -3.30
CA VAL A 416 24.90 -13.84 -4.60
C VAL A 416 24.81 -12.78 -5.70
N ALA A 417 23.78 -11.93 -5.71
CA ALA A 417 23.61 -10.88 -6.71
C ALA A 417 24.69 -9.80 -6.62
N ALA A 418 25.03 -9.36 -5.39
CA ALA A 418 26.05 -8.36 -5.11
C ALA A 418 27.42 -8.76 -5.68
N GLU A 419 27.82 -10.01 -5.46
CA GLU A 419 29.14 -10.51 -5.90
C GLU A 419 29.17 -10.88 -7.39
N MET A 420 28.06 -11.40 -7.93
CA MET A 420 28.04 -11.94 -9.30
C MET A 420 27.52 -10.95 -10.34
N SER A 421 26.87 -9.86 -9.93
CA SER A 421 26.26 -8.88 -10.82
C SER A 421 26.26 -7.47 -10.24
N VAL A 422 25.20 -7.07 -9.54
CA VAL A 422 24.99 -5.73 -8.97
C VAL A 422 24.34 -5.85 -7.59
N ASP A 423 24.86 -5.10 -6.62
CA ASP A 423 24.21 -4.88 -5.34
C ASP A 423 23.24 -3.69 -5.43
N ILE A 424 21.94 -3.99 -5.53
CA ILE A 424 20.86 -3.00 -5.54
C ILE A 424 20.16 -2.85 -4.18
N ALA A 425 20.54 -3.68 -3.20
CA ALA A 425 20.04 -3.59 -1.83
C ALA A 425 20.86 -2.58 -1.01
N SER A 426 22.12 -2.36 -1.38
CA SER A 426 23.02 -1.38 -0.79
C SER A 426 23.73 -0.59 -1.89
N LEU A 427 23.00 0.31 -2.55
CA LEU A 427 23.59 1.18 -3.57
C LEU A 427 24.61 2.14 -2.92
N ALA A 428 25.89 1.84 -3.12
CA ALA A 428 26.95 2.75 -2.76
C ALA A 428 26.87 4.03 -3.62
N TRP A 429 27.32 5.16 -3.06
CA TRP A 429 27.28 6.47 -3.73
C TRP A 429 28.14 6.54 -5.01
N ASP A 430 28.98 5.54 -5.26
CA ASP A 430 29.91 5.43 -6.38
C ASP A 430 29.49 4.41 -7.45
N VAL A 431 28.35 3.72 -7.31
CA VAL A 431 27.86 2.79 -8.34
C VAL A 431 27.64 3.56 -9.65
N GLY A 432 28.32 3.12 -10.71
CA GLY A 432 28.26 3.74 -12.04
C GLY A 432 26.91 3.55 -12.72
N ILE A 433 25.92 4.37 -12.38
CA ILE A 433 24.57 4.30 -12.96
C ILE A 433 24.46 5.25 -14.15
N SER A 434 23.98 4.74 -15.28
CA SER A 434 23.82 5.54 -16.50
C SER A 434 22.47 5.33 -17.20
N GLY A 435 21.91 6.42 -17.73
CA GLY A 435 20.62 6.39 -18.42
C GLY A 435 19.43 6.48 -17.47
N HIS A 436 18.35 5.78 -17.79
CA HIS A 436 17.10 5.78 -17.04
C HIS A 436 16.44 4.41 -17.13
N GLY A 437 15.51 4.14 -16.22
CA GLY A 437 14.72 2.92 -16.26
C GLY A 437 13.56 2.99 -17.25
N LEU A 438 12.96 1.85 -17.54
CA LEU A 438 11.80 1.72 -18.43
C LEU A 438 10.69 0.93 -17.72
N LEU A 439 9.45 1.41 -17.80
CA LEU A 439 8.28 0.56 -17.57
C LEU A 439 7.75 0.08 -18.91
N ALA A 440 7.55 -1.22 -19.05
CA ALA A 440 7.05 -1.84 -20.27
C ALA A 440 5.95 -2.86 -19.96
N LEU A 441 5.12 -3.13 -20.96
CA LEU A 441 4.05 -4.12 -20.88
C LEU A 441 4.51 -5.46 -21.45
N THR A 442 4.09 -6.53 -20.79
CA THR A 442 4.22 -7.90 -21.29
C THR A 442 3.10 -8.20 -22.29
N GLY A 443 3.08 -9.41 -22.87
CA GLY A 443 1.91 -9.90 -23.62
C GLY A 443 0.61 -9.82 -22.81
N CYS A 444 0.65 -10.20 -21.54
CA CYS A 444 -0.48 -10.06 -20.62
C CYS A 444 -0.85 -8.59 -20.38
N GLY A 445 0.15 -7.72 -20.20
CA GLY A 445 -0.07 -6.29 -20.01
C GLY A 445 -0.70 -5.59 -21.21
N ARG A 446 -0.43 -6.04 -22.44
CA ARG A 446 -1.12 -5.51 -23.64
C ARG A 446 -2.61 -5.82 -23.64
N GLU A 447 -3.03 -6.93 -23.04
CA GLU A 447 -4.43 -7.34 -22.95
C GLU A 447 -5.15 -6.71 -21.74
N HIS A 448 -4.46 -6.56 -20.62
CA HIS A 448 -5.04 -6.13 -19.34
C HIS A 448 -4.69 -4.71 -18.90
N GLY A 449 -3.73 -4.06 -19.56
CA GLY A 449 -3.26 -2.71 -19.26
C GLY A 449 -2.22 -2.65 -18.13
N HIS A 450 -1.87 -1.43 -17.75
CA HIS A 450 -1.02 -1.20 -16.58
C HIS A 450 -1.78 -1.50 -15.28
N PRO A 451 -1.11 -2.13 -14.30
CA PRO A 451 -1.65 -2.22 -12.95
C PRO A 451 -1.97 -0.84 -12.37
N ARG A 452 -3.04 -0.78 -11.58
CA ARG A 452 -3.43 0.43 -10.82
C ARG A 452 -2.49 0.65 -9.62
N GLY A 453 -2.50 1.87 -9.11
CA GLY A 453 -1.69 2.31 -7.99
C GLY A 453 -1.10 3.70 -8.22
N ALA A 454 -1.15 4.55 -7.21
CA ALA A 454 -0.40 5.80 -7.16
C ALA A 454 1.06 5.50 -6.83
N LEU A 455 1.95 5.68 -7.80
CA LEU A 455 3.36 5.36 -7.68
C LEU A 455 4.18 6.62 -7.38
N GLU A 456 5.22 6.46 -6.57
CA GLU A 456 6.18 7.53 -6.29
C GLU A 456 7.06 7.81 -7.53
N ILE A 457 7.40 9.08 -7.78
CA ILE A 457 8.16 9.53 -8.97
C ILE A 457 9.45 10.24 -8.59
#